data_AF-A0A962LX15-F1
#
_entry.id   AF-A0A962LX15-F1
#
_cell.length_a   1.000
_cell.length_b   1.000
_cell.length_c   1.000
_cell.angle_alpha   90.00
_cell.angle_beta   90.00
_cell.angle_gamma   90.00
#
_symmetry.space_group_name_H-M   'P 1'
#
loop_
_entity.id
_entity.type
_entity.pdbx_description
1 polymer ?
#
loop_
_entity_poly.entity_id
_entity_poly.type
_entity_poly.pdbx_seq_one_letter_code
_entity_poly.pdbx_strand_id
1 'polypeptide(L)' 'MIGRIRGTLVHKQPPDILVEVGGVGYELQVPMTTLFQLPPLGDEVSLVTHFVVREDAQLLYGFIDER' A
#
# COMPACT_ATOMS: atom_id res chain seq x y z
N MET A 1 13.59 3.93 -4.97
CA MET A 1 13.02 4.37 -3.69
C MET A 1 11.58 4.80 -3.94
N ILE A 2 10.61 4.16 -3.30
CA ILE A 2 9.20 4.54 -3.39
C ILE A 2 8.84 5.12 -2.02
N GLY A 3 8.56 6.42 -1.96
CA GLY A 3 8.24 7.11 -0.71
C GLY A 3 6.74 7.31 -0.48
N ARG A 4 5.94 7.26 -1.55
CA ARG A 4 4.49 7.40 -1.48
C ARG A 4 3.85 6.74 -2.70
N ILE A 5 2.69 6.12 -2.49
CA ILE A 5 1.82 5.61 -3.55
C ILE A 5 0.48 6.31 -3.45
N ARG A 6 -0.04 6.75 -4.60
CA ARG A 6 -1.39 7.30 -4.74
C ARG A 6 -2.05 6.62 -5.93
N GLY A 7 -3.19 5.96 -5.69
CA GLY A 7 -3.88 5.18 -6.71
C GLY A 7 -5.19 4.61 -6.20
N THR A 8 -5.79 3.71 -6.98
CA THR A 8 -7.08 3.10 -6.65
C THR A 8 -6.87 1.84 -5.84
N LEU A 9 -7.58 1.72 -4.72
CA LEU A 9 -7.56 0.52 -3.90
C LEU A 9 -8.41 -0.57 -4.55
N VAL A 10 -7.77 -1.60 -5.10
CA VAL A 10 -8.42 -2.64 -5.89
C VAL A 10 -8.63 -3.94 -5.11
N HIS A 11 -7.80 -4.20 -4.09
CA HIS A 11 -7.96 -5.37 -3.23
C HIS A 11 -7.54 -5.11 -1.79
N LYS A 12 -8.18 -5.83 -0.86
CA LYS A 12 -7.92 -5.77 0.58
C LYS A 12 -7.98 -7.18 1.18
N GLN A 13 -6.84 -7.72 1.61
CA GLN A 13 -6.75 -9.00 2.31
C GLN A 13 -5.68 -8.91 3.42
N PRO A 14 -6.05 -8.67 4.69
CA PRO A 14 -5.09 -8.44 5.76
C PRO A 14 -3.99 -9.52 5.83
N PRO A 15 -2.70 -9.13 5.92
CA PRO A 15 -2.17 -7.76 6.03
C PRO A 15 -1.92 -7.05 4.68
N ASP A 16 -2.18 -7.70 3.56
CA ASP A 16 -1.85 -7.24 2.21
C ASP A 16 -2.99 -6.44 1.55
N ILE A 17 -2.61 -5.45 0.76
CA ILE A 17 -3.52 -4.67 -0.08
C ILE A 17 -2.94 -4.50 -1.48
N LEU A 18 -3.82 -4.28 -2.46
CA LEU A 18 -3.42 -3.97 -3.83
C LEU A 18 -3.88 -2.57 -4.19
N VAL A 19 -2.94 -1.73 -4.62
CA VAL A 19 -3.21 -0.36 -5.10
C VAL A 19 -2.77 -0.26 -6.55
N GLU A 20 -3.71 0.07 -7.44
CA GLU A 20 -3.44 0.28 -8.85
C GLU A 20 -3.05 1.74 -9.12
N VAL A 21 -1.90 1.94 -9.75
CA VAL A 21 -1.42 3.26 -10.18
C VAL A 21 -1.11 3.18 -11.67
N GLY A 22 -1.93 3.85 -12.50
CA GLY A 22 -1.69 3.92 -13.95
C GLY A 22 -1.62 2.56 -14.64
N GLY A 23 -2.41 1.57 -14.18
CA GLY A 23 -2.41 0.20 -14.71
C GLY A 23 -1.36 -0.74 -14.11
N VAL A 24 -0.57 -0.29 -13.13
CA VAL A 24 0.36 -1.15 -12.37
C VAL A 24 -0.20 -1.41 -10.97
N GLY A 25 -0.40 -2.69 -10.63
CA GLY A 25 -0.80 -3.11 -9.29
C GLY A 25 0.39 -3.23 -8.35
N TYR A 26 0.42 -2.41 -7.31
CA TYR A 26 1.38 -2.50 -6.22
C TYR A 26 0.78 -3.29 -5.07
N GLU A 27 1.50 -4.30 -4.61
CA GLU A 27 1.18 -5.04 -3.40
C GLU A 27 1.91 -4.38 -2.21
N LEU A 28 1.14 -4.03 -1.18
CA LEU A 28 1.67 -3.42 0.04
C LEU A 28 1.18 -4.18 1.26
N GLN A 29 2.08 -4.34 2.23
CA GLN A 29 1.72 -4.77 3.59
C GLN A 29 1.38 -3.56 4.44
N VAL A 30 0.23 -3.59 5.12
CA VAL A 30 -0.20 -2.52 6.00
C VAL A 30 -0.51 -3.02 7.40
N PRO A 31 -0.21 -2.25 8.47
CA PRO A 31 -0.68 -2.56 9.80
C PRO A 31 -2.21 -2.61 9.86
N MET A 32 -2.77 -3.42 10.78
CA MET A 32 -4.23 -3.50 10.97
C MET A 32 -4.88 -2.14 11.22
N THR A 33 -4.20 -1.24 11.94
CA THR A 33 -4.67 0.13 12.19
C THR A 33 -4.83 0.95 10.90
N THR A 34 -3.90 0.79 9.96
CA THR A 34 -4.00 1.42 8.63
C THR A 34 -5.13 0.80 7.83
N LEU A 35 -5.29 -0.53 7.89
CA LEU A 35 -6.30 -1.24 7.12
C LEU A 35 -7.74 -0.79 7.45
N PHE A 36 -8.02 -0.49 8.72
CA PHE A 36 -9.31 0.07 9.15
C PHE A 36 -9.58 1.51 8.67
N GLN A 37 -8.53 2.26 8.34
CA GLN A 37 -8.63 3.64 7.85
C GLN A 37 -8.68 3.72 6.31
N LEU A 38 -8.41 2.62 5.62
CA LEU A 38 -8.43 2.57 4.17
C LEU A 38 -9.86 2.78 3.63
N PRO A 39 -10.02 3.54 2.54
CA PRO A 39 -11.32 3.78 1.91
C PRO A 39 -11.90 2.48 1.30
N PRO A 40 -13.18 2.45 0.89
CA PRO A 40 -13.76 1.32 0.16
C PRO A 40 -12.95 0.88 -1.07
N LEU A 41 -13.17 -0.35 -1.54
CA LEU A 41 -12.58 -0.81 -2.80
C LEU A 41 -13.12 0.02 -3.97
N GLY A 42 -12.26 0.40 -4.90
CA GLY A 42 -12.56 1.27 -6.04
C GLY A 42 -12.29 2.76 -5.80
N ASP A 43 -12.07 3.17 -4.54
CA ASP A 43 -11.75 4.55 -4.21
C ASP A 43 -10.24 4.83 -4.24
N GLU A 44 -9.89 6.11 -4.38
CA GLU A 44 -8.51 6.57 -4.35
C GLU A 44 -7.95 6.53 -2.92
N VAL A 45 -6.75 6.01 -2.78
CA VAL A 45 -5.98 5.98 -1.54
C VAL A 45 -4.58 6.55 -1.77
N SER A 46 -4.05 7.17 -0.73
CA SER A 46 -2.67 7.65 -0.68
C SER A 46 -1.99 7.10 0.56
N LEU A 47 -0.86 6.41 0.38
CA LEU A 47 -0.09 5.80 1.45
C LEU A 47 1.36 6.24 1.38
N VAL A 48 1.95 6.56 2.52
CA VAL A 48 3.40 6.67 2.68
C VAL A 48 3.96 5.26 2.64
N THR A 49 5.06 5.07 1.92
CA THR A 49 5.62 3.73 1.70
C THR A 49 7.03 3.60 2.24
N HIS A 50 7.29 2.48 2.92
CA HIS A 50 8.65 2.08 3.28
C HIS A 50 9.06 0.90 2.39
N PHE A 51 10.06 1.15 1.52
CA PHE A 51 10.54 0.16 0.57
C PHE A 51 11.75 -0.59 1.14
N VAL A 52 11.56 -1.88 1.43
CA VAL A 52 12.60 -2.75 1.98
C VAL A 52 13.11 -3.66 0.87
N VAL A 53 14.40 -3.53 0.56
CA VAL A 53 15.09 -4.42 -0.38
C VAL A 53 15.95 -5.39 0.42
N ARG A 54 15.70 -6.67 0.24
CA ARG A 54 16.50 -7.79 0.76
C ARG A 54 17.13 -8.53 -0.41
N GLU A 55 17.98 -9.49 -0.13
CA GLU A 55 18.66 -10.30 -1.16
C GLU A 55 17.67 -11.17 -1.95
N ASP A 56 16.57 -11.59 -1.32
CA ASP A 56 15.57 -12.52 -1.84
C ASP A 56 14.22 -11.88 -2.16
N ALA A 57 13.98 -10.63 -1.73
CA ALA A 57 12.67 -9.99 -1.83
C ALA A 57 12.72 -8.46 -1.89
N GLN A 58 11.69 -7.91 -2.53
CA GLN A 58 11.38 -6.48 -2.50
C GLN A 58 10.01 -6.31 -1.87
N LEU A 59 9.95 -5.66 -0.71
CA LEU A 59 8.73 -5.51 0.08
C LEU A 59 8.35 -4.05 0.17
N LEU A 60 7.06 -3.77 0.01
CA LEU A 60 6.48 -2.45 0.25
C LEU A 60 5.61 -2.50 1.51
N TYR A 61 5.89 -1.61 2.45
CA TYR A 61 5.01 -1.36 3.59
C TYR A 61 4.28 -0.04 3.41
N GLY A 62 2.99 0.00 3.69
CA GLY A 62 2.14 1.19 3.55
C GLY A 62 1.60 1.70 4.89
N PHE A 63 1.56 3.02 5.03
CA PHE A 63 1.07 3.73 6.21
C PHE A 63 0.21 4.93 5.82
N ILE A 64 -0.80 5.27 6.63
CA ILE A 64 -1.65 6.46 6.41
C ILE A 64 -0.88 7.77 6.66
N ASP A 65 0.05 7.75 7.60
CA ASP A 65 0.80 8.91 8.07
C ASP A 65 2.31 8.58 8.10
N GLU A 66 3.14 9.62 8.17
CA GLU A 66 4.62 9.52 8.16
C GLU A 66 5.20 9.41 9.59
N ARG A 67 4.35 9.44 10.62
CA ARG A 67 4.73 9.44 12.05
C ARG A 67 4.96 8.07 12.67
#